data_AF-A0A2H1G3I3-F1
#
_entry.id   AF-A0A2H1G3I3-F1
#
_cell.length_a   1.000
_cell.length_b   1.000
_cell.length_c   1.000
_cell.angle_alpha   90.00
_cell.angle_beta   90.00
_cell.angle_gamma   90.00
#
_symmetry.space_group_name_H-M   'P 1'
#
loop_
_entity.id
_entity.type
_entity.pdbx_description
1 polymer ?
#
loop_
_entity_poly.entity_id
_entity_poly.type
_entity_poly.pdbx_seq_one_letter_code
_entity_poly.pdbx_strand_id
1 'polypeptide(L)'
;MSAVDLQSLLRFLTKDAKLPLALAMSKVKDLQAANLDSPESIAKVKPDALRPIFEDEKISKQIISAAKRLTKKRSAGELDDNPPTPKKKCKAESLFTDQTPLSPTAMESSLTLPTSSLPFSSLSSTCLITNRAPLVLAFLVTLLKYTMPEQPLSSRLSLAQAYVSQTSKKRAIYLGIEDGNTAEEEGFGEGQPVVMVGGKEVKVLRRWGYEWRGEGEVGEVEEGGEGIGGVKVEESEGFKEGEGGQVDEKPALWALDLEALKKTDDSSRRSDYRIGTYSNLPIHTPQSARAYIMKAFASAPSTEAATTKKPTAKAAAAEKEANLGKLLRALDLLYESWATTLSAEELDARTWGWYVKVRPSVEDGVAGWGGKNVLKLGDILALRRAEAD
;
A
#
# COMPACT_ATOMS: atom_id res chain seq x y z
N MET A 1 28.48 43.08 22.80
CA MET A 1 28.14 41.66 22.53
C MET A 1 29.31 40.78 22.94
N SER A 2 29.04 39.65 23.61
CA SER A 2 30.07 38.68 23.98
C SER A 2 30.53 37.89 22.74
N ALA A 3 31.74 37.32 22.76
CA ALA A 3 32.23 36.52 21.64
C ALA A 3 31.34 35.29 21.34
N VAL A 4 30.60 34.82 22.34
CA VAL A 4 29.67 33.69 22.26
C VAL A 4 28.44 34.04 21.41
N ASP A 5 27.91 35.26 21.56
CA ASP A 5 26.74 35.72 20.81
C ASP A 5 27.03 35.82 19.30
N LEU A 6 28.22 36.35 18.97
CA LEU A 6 28.72 36.43 17.59
C LEU A 6 28.83 35.04 16.94
N GLN A 7 29.40 34.07 17.66
CA GLN A 7 29.54 32.69 17.19
C GLN A 7 28.18 32.02 17.00
N SER A 8 27.23 32.28 17.91
CA SER A 8 25.87 31.73 17.82
C SER A 8 25.11 32.26 16.59
N LEU A 9 25.27 33.54 16.26
CA LEU A 9 24.66 34.18 15.09
C LEU A 9 25.28 33.67 13.79
N LEU A 10 26.61 33.54 13.74
CA LEU A 10 27.31 32.94 12.59
C LEU A 10 26.91 31.48 12.37
N ARG A 11 26.76 30.71 13.44
CA ARG A 11 26.29 29.31 13.36
C ARG A 11 24.86 29.26 12.82
N PHE A 12 23.98 30.15 13.25
CA PHE A 12 22.62 30.26 12.73
C PHE A 12 22.59 30.55 11.22
N LEU A 13 23.33 31.57 10.77
CA LEU A 13 23.33 31.98 9.37
C LEU A 13 23.90 30.89 8.44
N THR A 14 24.90 30.16 8.89
CA THR A 14 25.58 29.12 8.08
C THR A 14 24.89 27.76 8.16
N LYS A 15 24.53 27.29 9.36
CA LYS A 15 23.98 25.94 9.56
C LYS A 15 22.47 25.88 9.30
N ASP A 16 21.71 26.85 9.82
CA ASP A 16 20.25 26.81 9.79
C ASP A 16 19.66 27.58 8.60
N ALA A 17 20.23 28.75 8.28
CA ALA A 17 19.84 29.53 7.11
C ALA A 17 20.64 29.18 5.85
N LYS A 18 21.62 28.26 5.92
CA LYS A 18 22.39 27.74 4.77
C LYS A 18 23.05 28.81 3.88
N LEU A 19 23.54 29.89 4.47
CA LEU A 19 24.28 30.93 3.75
C LEU A 19 25.77 30.58 3.65
N PRO A 20 26.44 30.92 2.53
CA PRO A 20 27.89 30.83 2.43
C PRO A 20 28.58 31.65 3.54
N LEU A 21 29.61 31.08 4.19
CA LEU A 21 30.29 31.68 5.33
C LEU A 21 30.81 33.11 5.03
N ALA A 22 31.32 33.34 3.82
CA ALA A 22 31.81 34.65 3.39
C ALA A 22 30.71 35.73 3.42
N LEU A 23 29.49 35.38 3.00
CA LEU A 23 28.33 36.27 2.99
C LEU A 23 27.77 36.47 4.40
N ALA A 24 27.80 35.43 5.24
CA ALA A 24 27.42 35.57 6.64
C ALA A 24 28.38 36.51 7.39
N MET A 25 29.69 36.34 7.23
CA MET A 25 30.70 37.18 7.89
C MET A 25 30.63 38.65 7.47
N SER A 26 30.32 38.95 6.20
CA SER A 26 30.21 40.33 5.72
C SER A 26 28.97 41.05 6.26
N LYS A 27 27.86 40.33 6.47
CA LYS A 27 26.56 40.91 6.88
C LYS A 27 26.27 40.87 8.37
N VAL A 28 27.09 40.19 9.17
CA VAL A 28 26.91 40.11 10.64
C VAL A 28 27.06 41.47 11.32
N LYS A 29 27.97 42.34 10.86
CA LYS A 29 28.11 43.69 11.42
C LYS A 29 26.89 44.57 11.12
N ASP A 30 26.32 44.42 9.92
CA ASP A 30 25.12 45.14 9.51
C ASP A 30 23.88 44.67 10.30
N LEU A 31 23.76 43.37 10.55
CA LEU A 31 22.72 42.79 11.42
C LEU A 31 22.86 43.25 12.87
N GLN A 32 24.08 43.39 13.37
CA GLN A 32 24.36 43.96 14.69
C GLN A 32 23.97 45.44 14.76
N ALA A 33 24.29 46.23 13.74
CA ALA A 33 23.90 47.64 13.67
C ALA A 33 22.37 47.83 13.66
N ALA A 34 21.63 46.85 13.15
CA ALA A 34 20.16 46.83 13.13
C ALA A 34 19.51 46.24 14.40
N ASN A 35 20.27 45.91 15.44
CA ASN A 35 19.81 45.21 16.65
C ASN A 35 19.12 43.85 16.37
N LEU A 36 19.55 43.15 15.32
CA LEU A 36 19.08 41.82 14.92
C LEU A 36 20.13 40.75 15.25
N ASP A 37 20.48 40.71 16.52
CA ASP A 37 21.55 39.91 17.11
C ASP A 37 21.14 38.47 17.49
N SER A 38 19.84 38.18 17.55
CA SER A 38 19.30 36.90 18.01
C SER A 38 18.31 36.31 17.00
N PRO A 39 18.25 34.96 16.87
CA PRO A 39 17.22 34.30 16.05
C PRO A 39 15.78 34.66 16.47
N GLU A 40 15.59 35.12 17.72
CA GLU A 40 14.31 35.54 18.29
C GLU A 40 13.88 36.93 17.83
N SER A 41 14.82 37.88 17.72
CA SER A 41 14.55 39.20 17.14
C SER A 41 14.30 39.08 15.63
N ILE A 42 15.08 38.24 14.93
CA ILE A 42 14.92 38.00 13.48
C ILE A 42 13.58 37.33 13.14
N ALA A 43 13.05 36.45 14.00
CA ALA A 43 11.78 35.75 13.74
C ALA A 43 10.54 36.67 13.75
N LYS A 44 10.62 37.81 14.45
CA LYS A 44 9.53 38.79 14.62
C LYS A 44 9.49 39.86 13.53
N VAL A 45 10.54 39.95 12.72
CA VAL A 45 10.72 41.00 11.72
C VAL A 45 10.03 40.64 10.39
N LYS A 46 9.48 41.66 9.71
CA LYS A 46 8.90 41.53 8.36
C LYS A 46 10.00 41.49 7.29
N PRO A 47 9.81 40.76 6.18
CA PRO A 47 10.84 40.59 5.15
C PRO A 47 11.35 41.90 4.56
N ASP A 48 10.54 42.97 4.58
CA ASP A 48 10.93 44.29 4.07
C ASP A 48 12.02 44.98 4.90
N ALA A 49 12.14 44.65 6.19
CA ALA A 49 13.14 45.26 7.08
C ALA A 49 14.54 44.63 6.94
N LEU A 50 14.64 43.47 6.28
CA LEU A 50 15.93 42.80 6.00
C LEU A 50 16.48 43.14 4.60
N ARG A 51 15.68 43.77 3.74
CA ARG A 51 16.08 44.25 2.41
C ARG A 51 17.29 45.21 2.40
N PRO A 52 17.45 46.16 3.35
CA PRO A 52 18.63 47.02 3.36
C PRO A 52 19.94 46.28 3.70
N ILE A 53 19.85 45.06 4.23
CA ILE A 53 21.01 44.24 4.63
C ILE A 53 21.28 43.15 3.59
N PHE A 54 20.22 42.53 3.10
CA PHE A 54 20.24 41.51 2.06
C PHE A 54 19.46 42.01 0.85
N GLU A 55 20.17 42.34 -0.22
CA GLU A 55 19.59 42.80 -1.49
C GLU A 55 18.66 41.74 -2.11
N ASP A 56 18.88 40.45 -1.83
CA ASP A 56 18.05 39.35 -2.32
C ASP A 56 16.87 39.03 -1.39
N GLU A 57 15.65 39.14 -1.93
CA GLU A 57 14.40 38.82 -1.26
C GLU A 57 14.30 37.34 -0.86
N LYS A 58 14.92 36.43 -1.63
CA LYS A 58 14.91 34.99 -1.34
C LYS A 58 15.72 34.67 -0.09
N ILE A 59 16.89 35.30 0.06
CA ILE A 59 17.76 35.16 1.22
C ILE A 59 17.05 35.70 2.48
N SER A 60 16.39 36.86 2.38
CA SER A 60 15.62 37.45 3.47
C SER A 60 14.49 36.52 3.96
N LYS A 61 13.74 35.91 3.04
CA LYS A 61 12.68 34.92 3.38
C LYS A 61 13.27 33.64 3.99
N GLN A 62 14.41 33.17 3.48
CA GLN A 62 15.11 31.99 3.98
C GLN A 62 15.57 32.19 5.43
N ILE A 63 16.18 33.34 5.74
CA ILE A 63 16.64 33.70 7.10
C ILE A 63 15.46 33.75 8.08
N ILE A 64 14.36 34.44 7.72
CA ILE A 64 13.16 34.52 8.58
C ILE A 64 12.54 33.14 8.80
N SER A 65 12.49 32.30 7.76
CA SER A 65 11.97 30.92 7.88
C SER A 65 12.84 30.06 8.81
N ALA A 66 14.16 30.21 8.75
CA ALA A 66 15.11 29.52 9.62
C ALA A 66 14.99 30.01 11.08
N ALA A 67 14.87 31.33 11.28
CA ALA A 67 14.65 31.95 12.59
C ALA A 67 13.35 31.48 13.25
N LYS A 68 12.25 31.41 12.50
CA LYS A 68 10.95 30.87 12.97
C LYS A 68 11.01 29.38 13.32
N ARG A 69 11.79 28.59 12.57
CA ARG A 69 12.00 27.16 12.85
C ARG A 69 12.77 26.95 14.14
N LEU A 70 13.79 27.76 14.41
CA LEU A 70 14.61 27.65 15.61
C LEU A 70 13.93 28.18 16.88
N THR A 71 13.21 29.29 16.78
CA THR A 71 12.41 29.82 17.89
C THR A 71 11.31 28.85 18.33
N LYS A 72 10.64 28.20 17.37
CA LYS A 72 9.68 27.12 17.66
C LYS A 72 10.35 25.88 18.27
N LYS A 73 11.63 25.65 17.99
CA LYS A 73 12.41 24.54 18.53
C LYS A 73 12.90 24.81 19.95
N ARG A 74 13.23 26.07 20.32
CA ARG A 74 13.66 26.45 21.68
C ARG A 74 12.55 26.52 22.72
N SER A 75 11.30 26.71 22.32
CA SER A 75 10.13 26.56 23.22
C SER A 75 9.87 25.10 23.66
N ALA A 76 10.63 24.14 23.13
CA ALA A 76 10.72 22.77 23.63
C ALA A 76 12.19 22.54 24.05
N GLY A 77 12.44 22.44 25.35
CA GLY A 77 13.76 22.57 25.97
C GLY A 77 14.90 21.70 25.42
N GLU A 78 16.12 22.16 25.69
CA GLU A 78 17.41 21.52 25.40
C GLU A 78 17.57 20.14 26.06
N LEU A 79 17.85 19.12 25.26
CA LEU A 79 18.82 18.06 25.55
C LEU A 79 19.49 17.69 24.23
N ASP A 80 20.77 17.99 24.12
CA ASP A 80 21.64 17.59 23.01
C ASP A 80 22.17 16.19 23.34
N ASP A 81 21.46 15.17 22.89
CA ASP A 81 22.07 13.91 22.46
C ASP A 81 21.33 13.52 21.17
N ASN A 82 22.07 13.26 20.10
CA ASN A 82 21.46 12.94 18.80
C ASN A 82 20.72 11.60 18.88
N PRO A 83 19.45 11.57 18.47
CA PRO A 83 19.02 10.54 17.53
C PRO A 83 18.59 11.19 16.21
N PRO A 84 18.69 10.47 15.07
CA PRO A 84 18.33 11.02 13.78
C PRO A 84 16.88 11.50 13.82
N THR A 85 16.65 12.68 13.24
CA THR A 85 15.32 13.26 13.03
C THR A 85 14.30 12.19 12.61
N PRO A 86 13.07 12.18 13.15
CA PRO A 86 12.05 11.28 12.63
C PRO A 86 11.84 11.71 11.18
N LYS A 87 12.29 10.85 10.26
CA LYS A 87 11.76 10.79 8.90
C LYS A 87 10.24 10.93 9.09
N LYS A 88 9.60 11.83 8.33
CA LYS A 88 8.15 11.81 8.11
C LYS A 88 7.73 10.36 8.24
N LYS A 89 6.86 10.02 9.19
CA LYS A 89 6.29 8.66 9.26
C LYS A 89 5.63 8.44 7.90
N CYS A 90 6.39 7.92 6.93
CA CYS A 90 5.90 6.93 6.01
C CYS A 90 5.27 5.94 6.94
N LYS A 91 3.95 5.93 6.96
CA LYS A 91 3.16 4.95 7.66
C LYS A 91 3.71 3.61 7.17
N ALA A 92 4.58 3.00 7.97
CA ALA A 92 5.22 1.74 7.64
C ALA A 92 4.10 0.71 7.76
N GLU A 93 3.34 0.57 6.68
CA GLU A 93 2.42 -0.54 6.43
C GLU A 93 3.22 -1.74 5.89
N SER A 94 4.54 -1.75 6.07
CA SER A 94 5.42 -2.89 5.82
C SER A 94 5.65 -3.62 7.15
N LEU A 95 5.10 -4.83 7.24
CA LEU A 95 5.21 -5.76 8.37
C LEU A 95 6.65 -6.18 8.73
N PHE A 96 7.66 -5.73 7.98
CA PHE A 96 9.05 -6.15 8.16
C PHE A 96 9.90 -5.20 9.03
N THR A 97 9.29 -4.22 9.71
CA THR A 97 10.00 -3.36 10.68
C THR A 97 9.71 -3.82 12.11
N ASP A 98 10.62 -4.61 12.69
CA ASP A 98 10.87 -4.86 14.14
C ASP A 98 9.66 -4.94 15.08
N GLN A 99 8.50 -5.36 14.59
CA GLN A 99 7.33 -5.65 15.42
C GLN A 99 7.24 -7.15 15.59
N THR A 100 7.06 -7.58 16.84
CA THR A 100 6.73 -8.95 17.22
C THR A 100 5.79 -9.58 16.20
N PRO A 101 6.08 -10.80 15.68
CA PRO A 101 5.25 -11.42 14.65
C PRO A 101 3.81 -11.50 15.17
N LEU A 102 2.91 -10.75 14.52
CA LEU A 102 1.48 -10.83 14.78
C LEU A 102 1.05 -12.28 14.54
N SER A 103 0.21 -12.82 15.43
CA SER A 103 -0.44 -14.11 15.21
C SER A 103 -1.09 -14.13 13.81
N PRO A 104 -1.01 -15.24 13.05
CA PRO A 104 -1.68 -15.40 11.76
C PRO A 104 -3.11 -14.88 11.73
N THR A 105 -3.92 -15.26 12.73
CA THR A 105 -5.32 -14.85 12.85
C THR A 105 -5.49 -13.34 13.04
N ALA A 106 -4.61 -12.71 13.82
CA ALA A 106 -4.62 -11.26 14.04
C ALA A 106 -4.26 -10.50 12.75
N MET A 107 -3.33 -11.04 11.97
CA MET A 107 -2.97 -10.48 10.66
C MET A 107 -4.14 -10.53 9.69
N GLU A 108 -4.80 -11.70 9.53
CA GLU A 108 -5.95 -11.83 8.63
C GLU A 108 -7.14 -10.98 9.08
N SER A 109 -7.42 -10.94 10.38
CA SER A 109 -8.48 -10.08 10.95
C SER A 109 -8.27 -8.60 10.61
N SER A 110 -7.02 -8.13 10.62
CA SER A 110 -6.68 -6.74 10.27
C SER A 110 -6.89 -6.42 8.78
N LEU A 111 -6.90 -7.45 7.92
CA LEU A 111 -7.00 -7.35 6.48
C LEU A 111 -8.43 -7.52 5.95
N THR A 112 -9.37 -7.89 6.81
CA THR A 112 -10.79 -8.05 6.47
C THR A 112 -11.32 -6.90 5.63
N LEU A 113 -12.08 -7.25 4.59
CA LEU A 113 -12.69 -6.33 3.65
C LEU A 113 -14.15 -6.05 4.05
N PRO A 114 -14.68 -4.85 3.75
CA PRO A 114 -16.06 -4.52 4.07
C PRO A 114 -17.03 -5.36 3.22
N THR A 115 -18.11 -5.82 3.83
CA THR A 115 -19.21 -6.53 3.14
C THR A 115 -20.49 -5.72 3.26
N SER A 116 -21.29 -5.69 2.19
CA SER A 116 -22.62 -5.06 2.20
C SER A 116 -23.74 -6.11 2.23
N SER A 117 -24.74 -5.89 3.09
CA SER A 117 -25.97 -6.70 3.17
C SER A 117 -27.15 -6.03 2.44
N LEU A 118 -26.88 -5.15 1.47
CA LEU A 118 -27.96 -4.48 0.74
C LEU A 118 -28.69 -5.44 -0.22
N PRO A 119 -30.01 -5.25 -0.41
CA PRO A 119 -30.79 -6.04 -1.35
C PRO A 119 -30.39 -5.75 -2.80
N PHE A 120 -30.69 -6.70 -3.69
CA PHE A 120 -30.36 -6.66 -5.12
C PHE A 120 -30.81 -5.37 -5.82
N SER A 121 -32.03 -4.89 -5.53
CA SER A 121 -32.61 -3.69 -6.15
C SER A 121 -31.76 -2.44 -5.86
N SER A 122 -31.37 -2.24 -4.60
CA SER A 122 -30.53 -1.11 -4.18
C SER A 122 -29.10 -1.19 -4.70
N LEU A 123 -28.56 -2.42 -4.83
CA LEU A 123 -27.24 -2.62 -5.44
C LEU A 123 -27.27 -2.26 -6.93
N SER A 124 -28.29 -2.71 -7.66
CA SER A 124 -28.41 -2.47 -9.10
C SER A 124 -28.46 -0.98 -9.47
N SER A 125 -29.15 -0.16 -8.67
CA SER A 125 -29.23 1.29 -8.90
C SER A 125 -27.97 2.08 -8.51
N THR A 126 -26.99 1.43 -7.87
CA THR A 126 -25.80 2.13 -7.37
C THR A 126 -24.78 2.41 -8.49
N CYS A 127 -24.35 3.67 -8.58
CA CYS A 127 -23.28 4.12 -9.47
C CYS A 127 -22.07 4.62 -8.66
N LEU A 128 -20.89 4.09 -8.97
CA LEU A 128 -19.62 4.43 -8.33
C LEU A 128 -18.70 5.15 -9.33
N ILE A 129 -17.70 5.86 -8.84
CA ILE A 129 -16.62 6.43 -9.64
C ILE A 129 -15.30 5.77 -9.21
N THR A 130 -14.60 5.17 -10.16
CA THR A 130 -13.33 4.47 -9.90
C THR A 130 -12.40 4.47 -11.11
N ASN A 131 -11.15 4.08 -10.86
CA ASN A 131 -10.15 3.78 -11.89
C ASN A 131 -10.29 2.32 -12.34
N ARG A 132 -9.71 2.01 -13.50
CA ARG A 132 -9.61 0.64 -14.03
C ARG A 132 -8.83 -0.30 -13.10
N ALA A 133 -7.63 0.10 -12.65
CA ALA A 133 -6.75 -0.77 -11.85
C ALA A 133 -7.34 -1.23 -10.49
N PRO A 134 -7.94 -0.37 -9.65
CA PRO A 134 -8.63 -0.81 -8.44
C PRO A 134 -9.80 -1.75 -8.70
N LEU A 135 -10.51 -1.57 -9.82
CA LEU A 135 -11.59 -2.47 -10.20
C LEU A 135 -11.05 -3.86 -10.55
N VAL A 136 -9.96 -3.94 -11.34
CA VAL A 136 -9.27 -5.21 -11.61
C VAL A 136 -8.85 -5.88 -10.30
N LEU A 137 -8.26 -5.12 -9.37
CA LEU A 137 -7.85 -5.64 -8.06
C LEU A 137 -9.03 -6.24 -7.29
N ALA A 138 -10.18 -5.56 -7.25
CA ALA A 138 -11.39 -6.08 -6.61
C ALA A 138 -11.91 -7.36 -7.28
N PHE A 139 -11.96 -7.40 -8.63
CA PHE A 139 -12.33 -8.60 -9.39
C PHE A 139 -11.44 -9.80 -9.04
N LEU A 140 -10.13 -9.60 -9.00
CA LEU A 140 -9.18 -10.69 -8.75
C LEU A 140 -9.21 -11.18 -7.31
N VAL A 141 -9.37 -10.29 -6.33
CA VAL A 141 -9.52 -10.71 -4.92
C VAL A 141 -10.78 -11.55 -4.75
N THR A 142 -11.89 -11.16 -5.39
CA THR A 142 -13.12 -11.97 -5.38
C THR A 142 -12.94 -13.26 -6.17
N LEU A 143 -12.33 -13.24 -7.36
CA LEU A 143 -12.03 -14.45 -8.14
C LEU A 143 -11.26 -15.48 -7.30
N LEU A 144 -10.19 -15.05 -6.64
CA LEU A 144 -9.33 -15.92 -5.84
C LEU A 144 -10.05 -16.53 -4.63
N LYS A 145 -11.13 -15.91 -4.15
CA LYS A 145 -12.00 -16.52 -3.13
C LYS A 145 -12.67 -17.79 -3.65
N TYR A 146 -12.99 -17.86 -4.94
CA TYR A 146 -13.65 -19.01 -5.57
C TYR A 146 -12.67 -19.98 -6.24
N THR A 147 -11.52 -19.51 -6.72
CA THR A 147 -10.53 -20.37 -7.40
C THR A 147 -9.44 -20.91 -6.49
N MET A 148 -9.13 -20.21 -5.38
CA MET A 148 -8.13 -20.60 -4.39
C MET A 148 -8.66 -20.37 -2.96
N PRO A 149 -9.76 -21.03 -2.56
CA PRO A 149 -10.35 -20.87 -1.23
C PRO A 149 -9.39 -21.25 -0.09
N GLU A 150 -8.43 -22.14 -0.36
CA GLU A 150 -7.37 -22.55 0.56
C GLU A 150 -6.37 -21.44 0.88
N GLN A 151 -6.26 -20.41 0.02
CA GLN A 151 -5.37 -19.29 0.28
C GLN A 151 -6.06 -18.29 1.22
N PRO A 152 -5.38 -17.78 2.27
CA PRO A 152 -5.93 -16.75 3.14
C PRO A 152 -6.10 -15.41 2.41
N LEU A 153 -6.88 -14.49 2.98
CA LEU A 153 -7.15 -13.18 2.39
C LEU A 153 -5.87 -12.39 2.10
N SER A 154 -4.87 -12.45 3.00
CA SER A 154 -3.56 -11.83 2.77
C SER A 154 -2.86 -12.36 1.52
N SER A 155 -2.90 -13.67 1.28
CA SER A 155 -2.34 -14.29 0.09
C SER A 155 -3.10 -13.89 -1.17
N ARG A 156 -4.44 -13.90 -1.12
CA ARG A 156 -5.29 -13.44 -2.24
C ARG A 156 -5.03 -11.99 -2.62
N LEU A 157 -4.89 -11.10 -1.63
CA LEU A 157 -4.56 -9.68 -1.85
C LEU A 157 -3.17 -9.49 -2.47
N SER A 158 -2.18 -10.27 -2.03
CA SER A 158 -0.81 -10.23 -2.56
C SER A 158 -0.77 -10.68 -4.02
N LEU A 159 -1.40 -11.82 -4.34
CA LEU A 159 -1.50 -12.38 -5.69
C LEU A 159 -2.23 -11.43 -6.65
N ALA A 160 -3.37 -10.89 -6.23
CA ALA A 160 -4.14 -9.96 -7.05
C ALA A 160 -3.37 -8.65 -7.32
N GLN A 161 -2.61 -8.16 -6.34
CA GLN A 161 -1.77 -6.97 -6.53
C GLN A 161 -0.62 -7.22 -7.52
N ALA A 162 -0.03 -8.41 -7.52
CA ALA A 162 1.02 -8.77 -8.47
C ALA A 162 0.52 -8.74 -9.92
N TYR A 163 -0.65 -9.33 -10.17
CA TYR A 163 -1.31 -9.26 -11.47
C TYR A 163 -1.53 -7.81 -11.93
N VAL A 164 -2.07 -6.96 -11.05
CA VAL A 164 -2.32 -5.55 -11.35
C VAL A 164 -1.01 -4.79 -11.63
N SER A 165 0.05 -5.09 -10.88
CA SER A 165 1.37 -4.50 -11.09
C SER A 165 1.94 -4.88 -12.46
N GLN A 166 1.98 -6.18 -12.78
CA GLN A 166 2.48 -6.72 -14.04
C GLN A 166 1.70 -6.19 -15.25
N THR A 167 0.36 -6.13 -15.16
CA THR A 167 -0.50 -5.60 -16.22
C THR A 167 -0.35 -4.10 -16.40
N SER A 168 -0.26 -3.34 -15.30
CA SER A 168 -0.04 -1.90 -15.32
C SER A 168 1.31 -1.57 -15.96
N LYS A 169 2.38 -2.27 -15.58
CA LYS A 169 3.73 -2.09 -16.11
C LYS A 169 3.77 -2.35 -17.63
N LYS A 170 3.31 -3.53 -18.07
CA LYS A 170 3.22 -3.88 -19.50
C LYS A 170 2.40 -2.85 -20.28
N ARG A 171 1.32 -2.33 -19.70
CA ARG A 171 0.51 -1.27 -20.32
C ARG A 171 1.20 0.08 -20.35
N ALA A 172 1.94 0.46 -19.31
CA ALA A 172 2.70 1.71 -19.26
C ALA A 172 3.78 1.74 -20.36
N ILE A 173 4.50 0.62 -20.54
CA ILE A 173 5.49 0.43 -21.61
C ILE A 173 4.82 0.53 -22.99
N TYR A 174 3.72 -0.20 -23.19
CA TYR A 174 2.97 -0.15 -24.44
C TYR A 174 2.46 1.27 -24.79
N LEU A 175 2.14 2.08 -23.78
CA LEU A 175 1.69 3.46 -23.96
C LEU A 175 2.85 4.47 -24.09
N GLY A 176 4.11 4.03 -23.95
CA GLY A 176 5.29 4.90 -23.95
C GLY A 176 5.40 5.82 -22.73
N ILE A 177 4.78 5.43 -21.59
CA ILE A 177 4.85 6.18 -20.32
C ILE A 177 6.11 5.79 -19.54
N GLU A 178 6.49 4.52 -19.61
CA GLU A 178 7.71 3.99 -19.02
C GLU A 178 8.53 3.32 -20.11
N ASP A 179 9.86 3.45 -20.02
CA ASP A 179 10.80 2.82 -20.94
C ASP A 179 11.42 1.56 -20.34
N GLY A 180 11.90 0.66 -21.20
CA GLY A 180 12.64 -0.54 -20.85
C GLY A 180 11.79 -1.80 -20.73
N ASN A 181 12.47 -2.92 -20.44
CA ASN A 181 11.84 -4.22 -20.31
C ASN A 181 11.27 -4.41 -18.90
N THR A 182 10.22 -5.23 -18.81
CA THR A 182 9.70 -5.68 -17.51
C THR A 182 10.73 -6.57 -16.81
N ALA A 183 10.70 -6.60 -15.48
CA ALA A 183 11.60 -7.47 -14.71
C ALA A 183 11.50 -8.94 -15.15
N GLU A 184 10.31 -9.41 -15.51
CA GLU A 184 10.10 -10.78 -16.04
C GLU A 184 10.84 -11.03 -17.37
N GLU A 185 10.82 -10.07 -18.29
CA GLU A 185 11.50 -10.18 -19.59
C GLU A 185 13.03 -10.14 -19.45
N GLU A 186 13.53 -9.62 -18.34
CA GLU A 186 14.95 -9.63 -17.97
C GLU A 186 15.34 -10.87 -17.15
N GLY A 187 14.44 -11.84 -16.97
CA GLY A 187 14.71 -13.09 -16.27
C GLY A 187 14.62 -13.01 -14.74
N PHE A 188 14.13 -11.90 -14.17
CA PHE A 188 13.92 -11.84 -12.72
C PHE A 188 12.80 -12.80 -12.30
N GLY A 189 13.10 -13.64 -11.30
CA GLY A 189 12.16 -14.63 -10.79
C GLY A 189 12.19 -15.97 -11.53
N GLU A 190 13.17 -16.21 -12.41
CA GLU A 190 13.45 -17.54 -12.94
C GLU A 190 13.73 -18.55 -11.81
N GLY A 191 13.20 -19.77 -11.94
CA GLY A 191 13.30 -20.82 -10.93
C GLY A 191 12.35 -20.69 -9.73
N GLN A 192 11.62 -19.57 -9.59
CA GLN A 192 10.61 -19.43 -8.54
C GLN A 192 9.32 -20.18 -8.91
N PRO A 193 8.59 -20.73 -7.92
CA PRO A 193 7.27 -21.31 -8.15
C PRO A 193 6.31 -20.31 -8.82
N VAL A 194 5.41 -20.82 -9.64
CA VAL A 194 4.46 -20.02 -10.42
C VAL A 194 3.04 -20.45 -10.12
N VAL A 195 2.15 -19.47 -10.01
CA VAL A 195 0.70 -19.70 -9.94
C VAL A 195 0.01 -18.90 -11.04
N MET A 196 -1.01 -19.49 -11.65
CA MET A 196 -1.85 -18.83 -12.64
C MET A 196 -2.96 -18.02 -11.95
N VAL A 197 -3.04 -16.73 -12.26
CA VAL A 197 -4.08 -15.80 -11.78
C VAL A 197 -4.58 -15.00 -12.95
N GLY A 198 -5.87 -15.06 -13.27
CA GLY A 198 -6.51 -14.29 -14.35
C GLY A 198 -5.85 -14.50 -15.71
N GLY A 199 -5.44 -15.73 -16.02
CA GLY A 199 -4.71 -16.11 -17.23
C GLY A 199 -3.25 -15.66 -17.30
N LYS A 200 -2.63 -15.27 -16.16
CA LYS A 200 -1.23 -14.85 -16.11
C LYS A 200 -0.44 -15.59 -15.05
N GLU A 201 0.82 -15.84 -15.37
CA GLU A 201 1.80 -16.37 -14.43
C GLU A 201 2.21 -15.30 -13.41
N VAL A 202 2.09 -15.64 -12.13
CA VAL A 202 2.59 -14.85 -10.99
C VAL A 202 3.66 -15.68 -10.27
N LYS A 203 4.85 -15.11 -10.09
CA LYS A 203 5.93 -15.75 -9.32
C LYS A 203 5.65 -15.62 -7.82
N VAL A 204 5.72 -16.73 -7.10
CA VAL A 204 5.29 -16.81 -5.70
C VAL A 204 6.36 -17.37 -4.77
N LEU A 205 6.22 -17.05 -3.49
CA LEU A 205 7.00 -17.56 -2.38
C LEU A 205 6.06 -18.29 -1.40
N ARG A 206 6.49 -19.46 -0.92
CA ARG A 206 5.75 -20.22 0.11
C ARG A 206 5.96 -19.61 1.49
N ARG A 207 4.88 -19.51 2.27
CA ARG A 207 4.91 -19.05 3.66
C ARG A 207 5.05 -20.26 4.58
N TRP A 208 6.29 -20.57 4.96
CA TRP A 208 6.57 -21.64 5.91
C TRP A 208 6.01 -21.32 7.30
N GLY A 209 5.41 -22.31 7.96
CA GLY A 209 4.83 -22.17 9.30
C GLY A 209 3.55 -21.33 9.35
N TYR A 210 2.86 -21.15 8.22
CA TYR A 210 1.56 -20.47 8.15
C TYR A 210 0.46 -21.50 7.89
N GLU A 211 -0.18 -21.96 8.96
CA GLU A 211 -1.33 -22.87 8.88
C GLU A 211 -2.61 -22.03 8.74
N TRP A 212 -3.30 -22.20 7.60
CA TRP A 212 -4.59 -21.57 7.35
C TRP A 212 -5.61 -22.64 7.00
N ARG A 213 -6.50 -22.89 7.95
CA ARG A 213 -7.67 -23.73 7.76
C ARG A 213 -8.76 -22.86 7.13
N GLY A 214 -9.15 -23.16 5.89
CA GLY A 214 -10.05 -22.31 5.09
C GLY A 214 -11.37 -21.94 5.78
N GLU A 215 -12.07 -20.92 5.28
CA GLU A 215 -13.35 -20.43 5.82
C GLU A 215 -14.48 -21.51 5.84
N GLY A 216 -14.26 -22.66 5.20
CA GLY A 216 -15.21 -23.80 5.14
C GLY A 216 -14.99 -24.92 6.17
N GLU A 217 -13.95 -24.85 7.00
CA GLU A 217 -13.67 -25.85 8.05
C GLU A 217 -13.90 -25.27 9.46
N VAL A 218 -15.01 -24.56 9.65
CA VAL A 218 -15.54 -24.32 11.00
C VAL A 218 -16.58 -25.40 11.29
N GLY A 219 -16.10 -26.65 11.36
CA GLY A 219 -16.85 -27.80 11.84
C GLY A 219 -16.42 -28.13 13.27
N GLU A 220 -17.36 -28.01 14.20
CA GLU A 220 -17.42 -28.68 15.51
C GLU A 220 -16.12 -28.73 16.32
N VAL A 221 -15.93 -27.72 17.18
CA VAL A 221 -15.09 -27.88 18.36
C VAL A 221 -15.89 -28.71 19.36
N GLU A 222 -15.70 -30.03 19.36
CA GLU A 222 -16.13 -30.86 20.48
C GLU A 222 -15.33 -30.45 21.73
N GLU A 223 -16.05 -29.93 22.73
CA GLU A 223 -15.59 -29.88 24.11
C GLU A 223 -15.39 -31.30 24.64
N GLY A 224 -14.21 -31.61 25.15
CA GLY A 224 -14.03 -32.81 25.97
C GLY A 224 -12.60 -33.15 26.35
N GLY A 225 -12.22 -32.82 27.59
CA GLY A 225 -11.39 -33.71 28.41
C GLY A 225 -9.94 -33.28 28.70
N GLU A 226 -9.73 -32.76 29.90
CA GLU A 226 -8.45 -32.53 30.58
C GLU A 226 -7.62 -33.82 30.77
N GLY A 227 -6.28 -33.71 30.84
CA GLY A 227 -5.45 -34.81 31.33
C GLY A 227 -3.92 -34.77 31.11
N ILE A 228 -3.24 -33.80 31.75
CA ILE A 228 -1.95 -33.93 32.46
C ILE A 228 -0.76 -34.67 31.77
N GLY A 229 0.28 -33.88 31.45
CA GLY A 229 1.62 -34.02 32.05
C GLY A 229 2.69 -34.86 31.34
N GLY A 230 3.86 -34.24 31.10
CA GLY A 230 5.13 -34.97 30.98
C GLY A 230 6.09 -34.44 29.92
N VAL A 231 7.01 -33.56 30.33
CA VAL A 231 8.21 -33.18 29.57
C VAL A 231 9.18 -34.38 29.51
N LYS A 232 9.70 -34.71 28.32
CA LYS A 232 11.08 -35.19 28.15
C LYS A 232 11.57 -34.99 26.71
N VAL A 233 12.64 -34.21 26.62
CA VAL A 233 13.57 -34.12 25.48
C VAL A 233 14.43 -35.39 25.48
N GLU A 234 14.69 -35.99 24.32
CA GLU A 234 16.02 -36.40 23.81
C GLU A 234 15.91 -36.87 22.33
N GLU A 235 16.93 -36.51 21.56
CA GLU A 235 17.14 -36.76 20.13
C GLU A 235 17.46 -38.22 19.81
N SER A 236 17.12 -38.66 18.59
CA SER A 236 18.01 -39.33 17.62
C SER A 236 17.34 -40.46 16.84
N GLU A 237 17.20 -40.18 15.54
CA GLU A 237 17.27 -41.08 14.38
C GLU A 237 16.40 -42.36 14.32
N GLY A 238 15.44 -42.32 13.39
CA GLY A 238 14.76 -43.50 12.89
C GLY A 238 13.90 -43.16 11.68
N PHE A 239 14.49 -43.22 10.50
CA PHE A 239 13.80 -43.23 9.20
C PHE A 239 12.67 -44.28 9.27
N LYS A 240 11.42 -43.82 9.28
CA LYS A 240 10.25 -44.67 9.01
C LYS A 240 9.41 -43.96 7.96
N GLU A 241 9.56 -44.46 6.74
CA GLU A 241 8.55 -44.34 5.70
C GLU A 241 7.24 -44.92 6.26
N GLY A 242 6.35 -44.03 6.67
CA GLY A 242 4.96 -44.34 6.92
C GLY A 242 4.15 -43.67 5.83
N GLU A 243 3.58 -44.48 4.95
CA GLU A 243 2.44 -44.11 4.10
C GLU A 243 1.30 -43.63 5.01
N GLY A 244 1.32 -42.34 5.34
CA GLY A 244 0.21 -41.61 5.92
C GLY A 244 -0.32 -40.69 4.84
N GLY A 245 -1.60 -40.85 4.47
CA GLY A 245 -2.27 -40.06 3.46
C GLY A 245 -2.01 -38.57 3.66
N GLN A 246 -1.16 -38.01 2.79
CA GLN A 246 -0.85 -36.60 2.76
C GLN A 246 -2.10 -35.88 2.29
N VAL A 247 -2.85 -35.30 3.23
CA VAL A 247 -3.74 -34.19 2.89
C VAL A 247 -2.78 -33.13 2.34
N ASP A 248 -2.78 -32.94 1.03
CA ASP A 248 -1.96 -31.92 0.36
C ASP A 248 -2.44 -30.53 0.79
N GLU A 249 -2.03 -30.11 1.99
CA GLU A 249 -2.29 -28.79 2.50
C GLU A 249 -1.43 -27.81 1.70
N LYS A 250 -2.06 -27.16 0.72
CA LYS A 250 -1.39 -26.18 -0.13
C LYS A 250 -0.96 -25.00 0.76
N PRO A 251 0.34 -24.72 0.90
CA PRO A 251 0.81 -23.68 1.80
C PRO A 251 0.34 -22.31 1.33
N ALA A 252 0.18 -21.38 2.28
CA ALA A 252 -0.14 -20.00 1.96
C ALA A 252 0.99 -19.34 1.14
N LEU A 253 0.62 -18.48 0.20
CA LEU A 253 1.53 -17.91 -0.80
C LEU A 253 1.69 -16.40 -0.66
N TRP A 254 2.86 -15.88 -1.04
CA TRP A 254 3.09 -14.46 -1.30
C TRP A 254 3.55 -14.25 -2.72
N ALA A 255 3.07 -13.21 -3.39
CA ALA A 255 3.57 -12.85 -4.69
C ALA A 255 4.86 -12.03 -4.57
N LEU A 256 5.87 -12.39 -5.36
CA LEU A 256 7.13 -11.67 -5.43
C LEU A 256 6.96 -10.36 -6.21
N ASP A 257 7.54 -9.28 -5.72
CA ASP A 257 7.60 -7.99 -6.42
C ASP A 257 8.90 -7.94 -7.23
N LEU A 258 8.82 -8.43 -8.47
CA LEU A 258 9.98 -8.54 -9.37
C LEU A 258 10.54 -7.17 -9.76
N GLU A 259 9.71 -6.13 -9.81
CA GLU A 259 10.15 -4.77 -10.12
C GLU A 259 10.92 -4.16 -8.95
N ALA A 260 10.48 -4.41 -7.72
CA ALA A 260 11.26 -4.06 -6.54
C ALA A 260 12.57 -4.86 -6.49
N LEU A 261 12.55 -6.15 -6.87
CA LEU A 261 13.75 -6.99 -6.90
C LEU A 261 14.77 -6.45 -7.92
N LYS A 262 14.34 -6.12 -9.14
CA LYS A 262 15.16 -5.48 -10.17
C LYS A 262 15.80 -4.18 -9.69
N LYS A 263 15.02 -3.33 -9.00
CA LYS A 263 15.55 -2.08 -8.41
C LYS A 263 16.59 -2.32 -7.32
N THR A 264 16.47 -3.41 -6.57
CA THR A 264 17.47 -3.76 -5.54
C THR A 264 18.76 -4.31 -6.12
N ASP A 265 18.72 -5.05 -7.23
CA ASP A 265 19.93 -5.56 -7.90
C ASP A 265 20.71 -4.47 -8.64
N ASP A 266 20.03 -3.46 -9.19
CA ASP A 266 20.66 -2.29 -9.83
C ASP A 266 21.36 -1.37 -8.81
N SER A 267 20.95 -1.43 -7.54
CA SER A 267 21.63 -0.75 -6.45
C SER A 267 22.76 -1.62 -5.90
N SER A 268 23.95 -1.04 -5.66
CA SER A 268 25.18 -1.70 -5.16
C SER A 268 25.06 -2.33 -3.73
N ARG A 269 24.08 -3.22 -3.52
CA ARG A 269 23.78 -3.91 -2.25
C ARG A 269 23.66 -5.42 -2.47
N ARG A 270 24.63 -5.99 -3.19
CA ARG A 270 24.73 -7.43 -3.46
C ARG A 270 25.12 -8.29 -2.24
N SER A 271 25.27 -7.74 -1.04
CA SER A 271 25.95 -8.47 0.06
C SER A 271 25.07 -9.34 0.97
N ASP A 272 23.75 -9.22 0.98
CA ASP A 272 22.96 -9.80 2.11
C ASP A 272 21.95 -10.89 1.73
N TYR A 273 21.93 -11.35 0.47
CA TYR A 273 21.15 -12.54 0.10
C TYR A 273 21.92 -13.81 0.48
N ARG A 274 21.98 -14.13 1.78
CA ARG A 274 22.35 -15.48 2.22
C ARG A 274 21.25 -16.44 1.77
N ILE A 275 21.64 -17.38 0.89
CA ILE A 275 20.85 -18.54 0.47
C ILE A 275 20.36 -19.24 1.75
N GLY A 276 19.05 -19.19 2.00
CA GLY A 276 18.40 -19.81 3.17
C GLY A 276 17.51 -18.88 4.00
N THR A 277 17.60 -17.55 3.86
CA THR A 277 16.70 -16.62 4.57
C THR A 277 15.79 -15.89 3.59
N TYR A 278 14.58 -16.43 3.39
CA TYR A 278 13.54 -15.86 2.51
C TYR A 278 13.00 -14.48 2.97
N SER A 279 13.53 -13.90 4.06
CA SER A 279 13.05 -12.64 4.65
C SER A 279 13.38 -11.39 3.84
N ASN A 280 14.26 -11.49 2.84
CA ASN A 280 14.80 -10.31 2.13
C ASN A 280 14.26 -10.15 0.71
N LEU A 281 13.44 -11.08 0.20
CA LEU A 281 12.83 -10.94 -1.13
C LEU A 281 11.64 -9.97 -1.05
N PRO A 282 11.55 -8.98 -1.95
CA PRO A 282 10.44 -8.05 -1.96
C PRO A 282 9.16 -8.76 -2.40
N ILE A 283 8.07 -8.49 -1.70
CA ILE A 283 6.75 -9.06 -1.96
C ILE A 283 5.72 -7.96 -2.20
N HIS A 284 4.66 -8.28 -2.93
CA HIS A 284 3.47 -7.44 -2.97
C HIS A 284 2.72 -7.53 -1.64
N THR A 285 2.81 -6.46 -0.84
CA THR A 285 2.24 -6.46 0.52
C THR A 285 0.71 -6.38 0.47
N PRO A 286 -0.01 -7.25 1.22
CA PRO A 286 -1.47 -7.24 1.24
C PRO A 286 -2.05 -5.94 1.81
N GLN A 287 -1.33 -5.27 2.71
CA GLN A 287 -1.73 -3.97 3.28
C GLN A 287 -1.83 -2.90 2.20
N SER A 288 -0.87 -2.85 1.27
CA SER A 288 -0.87 -1.87 0.19
C SER A 288 -2.05 -2.09 -0.77
N ALA A 289 -2.31 -3.36 -1.13
CA ALA A 289 -3.44 -3.77 -1.96
C ALA A 289 -4.78 -3.39 -1.31
N ARG A 290 -4.96 -3.74 -0.04
CA ARG A 290 -6.15 -3.37 0.75
C ARG A 290 -6.31 -1.86 0.84
N ALA A 291 -5.25 -1.14 1.17
CA ALA A 291 -5.29 0.32 1.29
C ALA A 291 -5.63 0.99 -0.05
N TYR A 292 -5.28 0.37 -1.17
CA TYR A 292 -5.60 0.88 -2.50
C TYR A 292 -7.10 0.78 -2.80
N ILE A 293 -7.70 -0.41 -2.63
CA ILE A 293 -9.14 -0.61 -2.87
C ILE A 293 -10.02 0.18 -1.88
N MET A 294 -9.62 0.29 -0.61
CA MET A 294 -10.36 1.06 0.41
C MET A 294 -10.49 2.56 0.07
N LYS A 295 -9.61 3.09 -0.79
CA LYS A 295 -9.56 4.53 -1.13
C LYS A 295 -10.10 4.84 -2.53
N ALA A 296 -10.42 3.82 -3.33
CA ALA A 296 -10.61 3.96 -4.77
C ALA A 296 -12.04 4.30 -5.22
N PHE A 297 -13.07 3.88 -4.48
CA PHE A 297 -14.46 3.88 -4.95
C PHE A 297 -15.29 5.03 -4.36
N ALA A 298 -15.42 6.13 -5.10
CA ALA A 298 -16.25 7.28 -4.70
C ALA A 298 -17.70 7.11 -5.17
N SER A 299 -18.65 7.80 -4.54
CA SER A 299 -20.02 7.87 -5.08
C SER A 299 -20.06 8.76 -6.32
N ALA A 300 -20.97 8.45 -7.27
CA ALA A 300 -21.25 9.36 -8.36
C ALA A 300 -21.86 10.67 -7.82
N PRO A 301 -21.52 11.84 -8.40
CA PRO A 301 -22.13 13.10 -8.00
C PRO A 301 -23.63 13.04 -8.30
N SER A 302 -24.47 13.21 -7.27
CA SER A 302 -25.91 13.39 -7.47
C SER A 302 -26.14 14.78 -8.07
N THR A 303 -26.91 14.84 -9.16
CA THR A 303 -27.27 16.07 -9.88
C THR A 303 -27.99 17.10 -8.99
N GLU A 304 -28.50 16.68 -7.82
CA GLU A 304 -29.24 17.54 -6.88
C GLU A 304 -28.40 18.12 -5.72
N ALA A 305 -27.13 17.72 -5.56
CA ALA A 305 -26.34 18.02 -4.34
C ALA A 305 -25.25 19.10 -4.53
N ALA A 306 -25.44 20.04 -5.45
CA ALA A 306 -24.43 21.05 -5.83
C ALA A 306 -24.09 22.10 -4.73
N THR A 307 -24.61 21.99 -3.51
CA THR A 307 -24.43 23.01 -2.46
C THR A 307 -23.93 22.51 -1.10
N THR A 308 -23.57 21.22 -0.94
CA THR A 308 -23.10 20.73 0.37
C THR A 308 -21.58 20.84 0.55
N LYS A 309 -21.18 21.33 1.74
CA LYS A 309 -19.78 21.48 2.18
C LYS A 309 -19.00 20.18 1.93
N LYS A 310 -17.75 20.31 1.45
CA LYS A 310 -16.83 19.19 1.25
C LYS A 310 -16.84 18.28 2.49
N PRO A 311 -17.15 16.98 2.35
CA PRO A 311 -17.21 16.08 3.49
C PRO A 311 -15.87 15.99 4.20
N THR A 312 -15.90 15.72 5.51
CA THR A 312 -14.67 15.52 6.28
C THR A 312 -13.89 14.33 5.73
N ALA A 313 -12.57 14.31 5.92
CA ALA A 313 -11.74 13.20 5.43
C ALA A 313 -12.20 11.84 5.99
N LYS A 314 -12.70 11.81 7.23
CA LYS A 314 -13.25 10.61 7.87
C LYS A 314 -14.56 10.17 7.21
N ALA A 315 -15.47 11.10 6.92
CA ALA A 315 -16.73 10.80 6.24
C ALA A 315 -16.48 10.29 4.81
N ALA A 316 -15.58 10.93 4.06
CA ALA A 316 -15.20 10.50 2.73
C ALA A 316 -14.52 9.12 2.71
N ALA A 317 -13.76 8.76 3.75
CA ALA A 317 -13.18 7.43 3.89
C ALA A 317 -14.25 6.36 4.18
N ALA A 318 -15.16 6.64 5.12
CA ALA A 318 -16.28 5.75 5.44
C ALA A 318 -17.23 5.53 4.26
N GLU A 319 -17.48 6.57 3.46
CA GLU A 319 -18.26 6.47 2.22
C GLU A 319 -17.60 5.51 1.21
N LYS A 320 -16.29 5.65 1.00
CA LYS A 320 -15.53 4.78 0.09
C LYS A 320 -15.49 3.33 0.55
N GLU A 321 -15.36 3.12 1.85
CA GLU A 321 -15.43 1.79 2.47
C GLU A 321 -16.82 1.15 2.27
N ALA A 322 -17.90 1.91 2.50
CA ALA A 322 -19.25 1.43 2.24
C ALA A 322 -19.48 1.10 0.75
N ASN A 323 -18.94 1.92 -0.16
CA ASN A 323 -19.02 1.69 -1.60
C ASN A 323 -18.20 0.47 -2.05
N LEU A 324 -17.03 0.23 -1.45
CA LEU A 324 -16.27 -0.99 -1.66
C LEU A 324 -17.10 -2.22 -1.24
N GLY A 325 -17.77 -2.17 -0.08
CA GLY A 325 -18.61 -3.27 0.37
C GLY A 325 -19.77 -3.58 -0.59
N LYS A 326 -20.37 -2.57 -1.21
CA LYS A 326 -21.41 -2.75 -2.25
C LYS A 326 -20.84 -3.42 -3.50
N LEU A 327 -19.66 -2.98 -3.95
CA LEU A 327 -18.98 -3.57 -5.10
C LEU A 327 -18.61 -5.03 -4.84
N LEU A 328 -17.98 -5.33 -3.70
CA LEU A 328 -17.59 -6.69 -3.34
C LEU A 328 -18.80 -7.61 -3.24
N ARG A 329 -19.92 -7.13 -2.69
CA ARG A 329 -21.18 -7.91 -2.70
C ARG A 329 -21.70 -8.17 -4.11
N ALA A 330 -21.65 -7.19 -5.01
CA ALA A 330 -22.08 -7.37 -6.39
C ALA A 330 -21.18 -8.37 -7.15
N LEU A 331 -19.86 -8.33 -6.90
CA LEU A 331 -18.92 -9.31 -7.45
C LEU A 331 -19.13 -10.70 -6.84
N ASP A 332 -19.32 -10.82 -5.54
CA ASP A 332 -19.63 -12.10 -4.88
C ASP A 332 -20.89 -12.73 -5.51
N LEU A 333 -21.97 -11.97 -5.69
CA LEU A 333 -23.17 -12.44 -6.38
C LEU A 333 -22.91 -12.89 -7.82
N LEU A 334 -21.99 -12.22 -8.52
CA LEU A 334 -21.55 -12.63 -9.86
C LEU A 334 -20.89 -14.00 -9.82
N TYR A 335 -19.83 -14.15 -9.04
CA TYR A 335 -19.08 -15.40 -8.96
C TYR A 335 -19.91 -16.55 -8.39
N GLU A 336 -20.68 -16.30 -7.33
CA GLU A 336 -21.58 -17.29 -6.71
C GLU A 336 -22.58 -17.87 -7.73
N SER A 337 -23.15 -17.04 -8.60
CA SER A 337 -24.09 -17.49 -9.64
C SER A 337 -23.49 -18.43 -10.69
N TRP A 338 -22.17 -18.35 -10.89
CA TRP A 338 -21.44 -19.15 -11.89
C TRP A 338 -20.66 -20.31 -11.27
N ALA A 339 -20.25 -20.21 -10.00
CA ALA A 339 -19.43 -21.21 -9.30
C ALA A 339 -20.12 -22.57 -9.15
N THR A 340 -21.45 -22.63 -9.25
CA THR A 340 -22.21 -23.89 -9.27
C THR A 340 -22.13 -24.64 -10.60
N THR A 341 -21.64 -23.99 -11.66
CA THR A 341 -21.58 -24.57 -13.02
C THR A 341 -20.21 -24.55 -13.66
N LEU A 342 -19.39 -23.56 -13.32
CA LEU A 342 -18.07 -23.40 -13.89
C LEU A 342 -17.02 -23.91 -12.93
N SER A 343 -16.01 -24.57 -13.47
CA SER A 343 -14.82 -24.91 -12.71
C SER A 343 -14.02 -23.66 -12.32
N ALA A 344 -13.08 -23.79 -11.38
CA ALA A 344 -12.18 -22.71 -11.01
C ALA A 344 -11.40 -22.15 -12.23
N GLU A 345 -10.97 -23.03 -13.14
CA GLU A 345 -10.24 -22.64 -14.36
C GLU A 345 -11.13 -21.87 -15.34
N GLU A 346 -12.40 -22.27 -15.47
CA GLU A 346 -13.37 -21.58 -16.33
C GLU A 346 -13.75 -20.21 -15.77
N LEU A 347 -13.87 -20.09 -14.44
CA LEU A 347 -14.09 -18.79 -13.76
C LEU A 347 -12.92 -17.84 -14.01
N ASP A 348 -11.68 -18.35 -13.90
CA ASP A 348 -10.47 -17.58 -14.17
C ASP A 348 -10.45 -17.06 -15.62
N ALA A 349 -10.71 -17.94 -16.58
CA ALA A 349 -10.74 -17.61 -18.01
C ALA A 349 -11.84 -16.58 -18.36
N ARG A 350 -13.02 -16.67 -17.76
CA ARG A 350 -14.16 -15.76 -18.06
C ARG A 350 -14.04 -14.39 -17.39
N THR A 351 -13.33 -14.30 -16.26
CA THR A 351 -13.26 -13.08 -15.44
C THR A 351 -12.83 -11.86 -16.25
N TRP A 352 -11.81 -12.00 -17.11
CA TRP A 352 -11.33 -10.88 -17.91
C TRP A 352 -12.41 -10.36 -18.88
N GLY A 353 -13.18 -11.27 -19.48
CA GLY A 353 -14.30 -10.92 -20.35
C GLY A 353 -15.40 -10.14 -19.63
N TRP A 354 -15.70 -10.51 -18.37
CA TRP A 354 -16.64 -9.75 -17.53
C TRP A 354 -16.12 -8.36 -17.20
N TYR A 355 -14.86 -8.28 -16.75
CA TYR A 355 -14.22 -7.01 -16.44
C TYR A 355 -14.24 -6.04 -17.65
N VAL A 356 -13.90 -6.51 -18.86
CA VAL A 356 -13.88 -5.67 -20.06
C VAL A 356 -15.27 -5.08 -20.38
N LYS A 357 -16.35 -5.80 -20.09
CA LYS A 357 -17.73 -5.33 -20.34
C LYS A 357 -18.17 -4.22 -19.38
N VAL A 358 -17.70 -4.25 -18.13
CA VAL A 358 -18.17 -3.34 -17.05
C VAL A 358 -17.17 -2.25 -16.67
N ARG A 359 -15.92 -2.34 -17.15
CA ARG A 359 -14.87 -1.38 -16.77
C ARG A 359 -15.29 0.06 -17.12
N PRO A 360 -14.89 1.04 -16.29
CA PRO A 360 -15.09 2.45 -16.62
C PRO A 360 -14.53 2.81 -18.00
N SER A 361 -15.33 3.49 -18.81
CA SER A 361 -14.89 4.07 -20.07
C SER A 361 -13.96 5.24 -19.77
N VAL A 362 -12.75 5.26 -20.32
CA VAL A 362 -11.80 6.37 -20.19
C VAL A 362 -11.17 6.58 -21.55
N GLU A 363 -10.59 7.75 -21.78
CA GLU A 363 -9.93 8.09 -23.04
C GLU A 363 -8.86 7.06 -23.42
N ASP A 364 -8.62 6.95 -24.72
CA ASP A 364 -7.57 6.06 -25.21
C ASP A 364 -6.17 6.69 -25.05
N GLY A 365 -5.16 5.82 -25.02
CA GLY A 365 -3.77 6.25 -24.88
C GLY A 365 -3.40 6.76 -23.48
N VAL A 366 -2.43 7.67 -23.44
CA VAL A 366 -1.90 8.26 -22.21
C VAL A 366 -2.94 9.14 -21.50
N ALA A 367 -3.86 9.75 -22.23
CA ALA A 367 -4.86 10.67 -21.66
C ALA A 367 -5.84 9.98 -20.71
N GLY A 368 -6.18 8.71 -20.97
CA GLY A 368 -6.98 7.90 -20.05
C GLY A 368 -6.19 7.21 -18.93
N TRP A 369 -4.87 7.39 -18.87
CA TRP A 369 -4.05 6.77 -17.84
C TRP A 369 -4.46 7.27 -16.44
N GLY A 370 -4.89 6.35 -15.58
CA GLY A 370 -5.39 6.69 -14.25
C GLY A 370 -6.72 7.46 -14.24
N GLY A 371 -7.43 7.52 -15.37
CA GLY A 371 -8.74 8.16 -15.48
C GLY A 371 -9.81 7.48 -14.62
N LYS A 372 -10.66 8.31 -14.00
CA LYS A 372 -11.85 7.90 -13.25
C LYS A 372 -13.08 8.07 -14.10
N ASN A 373 -13.94 7.06 -14.11
CA ASN A 373 -15.28 7.22 -14.66
C ASN A 373 -16.30 6.39 -13.89
N VAL A 374 -17.57 6.51 -14.29
CA VAL A 374 -18.71 5.85 -13.71
C VAL A 374 -18.61 4.33 -13.94
N LEU A 375 -18.88 3.59 -12.87
CA LEU A 375 -19.07 2.14 -12.81
C LEU A 375 -20.48 1.88 -12.29
N LYS A 376 -21.31 1.19 -13.07
CA LYS A 376 -22.67 0.82 -12.67
C LYS A 376 -22.64 -0.59 -12.10
N LEU A 377 -23.11 -0.75 -10.86
CA LEU A 377 -23.17 -2.09 -10.25
C LEU A 377 -24.24 -2.97 -10.91
N GLY A 378 -25.30 -2.36 -11.46
CA GLY A 378 -26.30 -3.07 -12.27
C GLY A 378 -25.70 -3.83 -13.45
N ASP A 379 -24.69 -3.27 -14.12
CA ASP A 379 -24.02 -3.91 -15.26
C ASP A 379 -23.23 -5.15 -14.82
N ILE A 380 -22.63 -5.13 -13.62
CA ILE A 380 -21.96 -6.30 -13.01
C ILE A 380 -23.00 -7.38 -12.69
N LEU A 381 -24.10 -6.99 -12.07
CA LEU A 381 -25.17 -7.89 -11.66
C LEU A 381 -25.90 -8.52 -12.85
N ALA A 382 -25.93 -7.85 -14.00
CA ALA A 382 -26.49 -8.37 -15.25
C ALA A 382 -25.60 -9.44 -15.90
N LEU A 383 -24.34 -9.57 -15.51
CA LEU A 383 -23.45 -10.66 -15.97
C LEU A 383 -23.65 -11.97 -15.20
N ARG A 384 -24.49 -11.96 -14.15
CA ARG A 384 -24.88 -13.18 -13.43
C ARG A 384 -25.55 -14.15 -14.37
N ARG A 385 -25.42 -15.43 -14.05
CA ARG A 385 -26.24 -16.44 -14.72
C ARG A 385 -27.71 -16.12 -14.46
N ALA A 386 -28.52 -16.09 -15.51
CA ALA A 386 -29.97 -16.05 -15.35
C ALA A 386 -30.39 -17.33 -14.62
N GLU A 387 -31.13 -17.20 -13.52
CA GLU A 387 -31.78 -18.34 -12.90
C GLU A 387 -32.66 -18.97 -13.97
N ALA A 388 -32.35 -20.22 -14.34
CA ALA A 388 -33.25 -21.00 -15.17
C ALA A 388 -34.44 -21.34 -14.27
N ASP A 389 -35.56 -20.66 -14.46
CA ASP A 389 -36.87 -21.09 -13.96
C ASP A 389 -37.18 -22.51 -14.46
#